data_AF-A0AAE3KZB8-F1
#
_entry.id   AF-A0AAE3KZB8-F1
#
_cell.length_a   1.000
_cell.length_b   1.000
_cell.length_c   1.000
_cell.angle_alpha   90.00
_cell.angle_beta   90.00
_cell.angle_gamma   90.00
#
_symmetry.space_group_name_H-M   'P 1'
#
loop_
_entity.id
_entity.type
_entity.pdbx_description
1 polymer ?
#
loop_
_entity_poly.entity_id
_entity_poly.type
_entity_poly.pdbx_seq_one_letter_code
_entity_poly.pdbx_strand_id
1 'polypeptide(L)'
;MNVVLFILIKLNDIRQDKMINKKIHSVFELLNTLDADTDNYEVIDDEFGRLRDEIVKTVIEKRQVAAEATKNRDTLKTYVEDIAHQIKTPLTGILLMLDLINEEPTNVDEYARYIRNDVNRLYQLTDILLKMASLDSGLVPMRNEVFSVKELLIEIKTSLESFFAKDNLPVVIKGDDFTLFRDEQWVYEAVFNIIKNGLEASEEKGIEIELKTSNIHQSILVRDYSEGISDKMLQKYYTRFYKSNPKTKGFGIGLPMAKSIMEKQNGDLLYFREKNSNYFELRFYK
;
A
#
# COMPACT_ATOMS: atom_id res chain seq x y z
N MET A 1 0.75 75.96 -22.62
CA MET A 1 0.98 75.04 -21.48
C MET A 1 0.22 73.70 -21.62
N ASN A 2 -0.98 73.66 -22.22
CA ASN A 2 -1.81 72.44 -22.29
C ASN A 2 -1.37 71.35 -23.29
N VAL A 3 -0.76 71.69 -24.42
CA VAL A 3 -0.39 70.69 -25.46
C VAL A 3 0.78 69.80 -25.01
N VAL A 4 1.79 70.37 -24.37
CA VAL A 4 2.93 69.63 -23.83
C VAL A 4 2.49 68.71 -22.70
N LEU A 5 1.60 69.19 -21.82
CA LEU A 5 1.02 68.39 -20.74
C LEU A 5 0.21 67.21 -21.30
N PHE A 6 -0.59 67.44 -22.35
CA PHE A 6 -1.36 66.38 -23.02
C PHE A 6 -0.46 65.32 -23.66
N ILE A 7 0.63 65.73 -24.33
CA ILE A 7 1.61 64.80 -24.92
C ILE A 7 2.31 63.97 -23.83
N LEU A 8 2.67 64.60 -22.70
CA LEU A 8 3.30 63.89 -21.58
C LEU A 8 2.37 62.85 -20.93
N ILE A 9 1.08 63.18 -20.78
CA ILE A 9 0.06 62.24 -20.28
C ILE A 9 -0.08 61.05 -21.25
N LYS A 10 -0.25 61.32 -22.55
CA LYS A 10 -0.32 60.28 -23.59
C LYS A 10 0.90 59.36 -23.61
N LEU A 11 2.11 59.92 -23.46
CA LEU A 11 3.34 59.15 -23.40
C LEU A 11 3.45 58.31 -22.13
N ASN A 12 2.93 58.81 -21.01
CA ASN A 12 2.87 58.06 -19.75
C ASN A 12 1.90 56.88 -19.85
N ASP A 13 0.72 57.08 -20.42
CA ASP A 13 -0.27 56.00 -20.64
C ASP A 13 0.31 54.88 -21.51
N ILE A 14 0.94 55.23 -22.64
CA ILE A 14 1.59 54.26 -23.53
C ILE A 14 2.71 53.49 -22.80
N ARG A 15 3.45 54.13 -21.89
CA ARG A 15 4.48 53.46 -21.09
C ARG A 15 3.87 52.50 -20.07
N GLN A 16 2.79 52.89 -19.39
CA GLN A 16 2.09 52.01 -18.47
C GLN A 16 1.46 50.81 -19.19
N ASP A 17 0.82 51.01 -20.33
CA ASP A 17 0.25 49.92 -21.14
C ASP A 17 1.32 48.91 -21.58
N LYS A 18 2.49 49.39 -22.00
CA LYS A 18 3.62 48.51 -22.33
C LYS A 18 4.13 47.74 -21.10
N MET A 19 4.18 48.39 -19.94
CA MET A 19 4.62 47.76 -18.70
C MET A 19 3.63 46.68 -18.24
N ILE A 20 2.33 46.97 -18.27
CA ILE A 20 1.27 46.02 -17.94
C ILE A 20 1.28 44.83 -18.90
N ASN A 21 1.36 45.06 -20.22
CA ASN A 21 1.45 43.96 -21.20
C ASN A 21 2.68 43.07 -20.97
N LYS A 22 3.82 43.65 -20.62
CA LYS A 22 5.02 42.88 -20.28
C LYS A 22 4.81 42.02 -19.02
N LYS A 23 4.16 42.57 -17.98
CA LYS A 23 3.81 41.83 -16.76
C LYS A 23 2.82 40.70 -17.05
N ILE A 24 1.77 40.97 -17.83
CA ILE A 24 0.80 39.95 -18.28
C ILE A 24 1.52 38.83 -19.04
N HIS A 25 2.44 39.16 -19.94
CA HIS A 25 3.21 38.16 -20.67
C HIS A 25 4.04 37.27 -19.75
N SER A 26 4.69 37.86 -18.74
CA SER A 26 5.46 37.09 -17.74
C SER A 26 4.58 36.13 -16.92
N VAL A 27 3.34 36.51 -16.64
CA VAL A 27 2.36 35.65 -15.96
C VAL A 27 1.93 34.48 -16.87
N PHE A 28 1.72 34.75 -18.16
CA PHE A 28 1.41 33.70 -19.14
C PHE A 28 2.56 32.71 -19.35
N GLU A 29 3.81 33.18 -19.36
CA GLU A 29 4.99 32.30 -19.40
C GLU A 29 5.04 31.37 -18.19
N LEU A 30 4.75 31.90 -16.99
CA LEU A 30 4.70 31.12 -15.76
C LEU A 30 3.61 30.04 -15.80
N LEU A 31 2.47 30.32 -16.44
CA LEU A 31 1.37 29.36 -16.59
C LEU A 31 1.67 28.26 -17.60
N ASN A 32 2.40 28.57 -18.67
CA ASN A 32 2.69 27.63 -19.76
C ASN A 32 3.95 26.78 -19.53
N THR A 33 4.79 27.15 -18.57
CA THR A 33 6.02 26.41 -18.27
C THR A 33 5.77 25.42 -17.14
N LEU A 34 5.45 24.18 -17.51
CA LEU A 34 5.49 23.03 -16.60
C LEU A 34 6.90 22.73 -16.05
N ASP A 35 7.92 23.47 -16.47
CA ASP A 35 9.35 23.25 -16.20
C ASP A 35 10.10 24.47 -15.62
N ALA A 36 9.42 25.61 -15.39
CA ALA A 36 10.09 26.74 -14.72
C ALA A 36 10.61 26.30 -13.35
N ASP A 37 11.86 26.67 -13.08
CA ASP A 37 12.58 26.46 -11.84
C ASP A 37 11.82 27.19 -10.71
N THR A 38 10.74 26.58 -10.21
CA THR A 38 9.83 27.15 -9.20
C THR A 38 10.55 27.40 -7.89
N ASP A 39 11.73 26.80 -7.71
CA ASP A 39 12.61 26.97 -6.56
C ASP A 39 13.29 28.36 -6.56
N ASN A 40 13.27 29.09 -7.68
CA ASN A 40 13.93 30.39 -7.85
C ASN A 40 12.95 31.49 -8.30
N TYR A 41 11.71 31.41 -7.83
CA TYR A 41 10.70 32.43 -8.06
C TYR A 41 10.97 33.67 -7.18
N GLU A 42 11.34 34.79 -7.80
CA GLU A 42 11.41 36.07 -7.10
C GLU A 42 10.00 36.55 -6.74
N VAL A 43 9.76 36.70 -5.43
CA VAL A 43 8.55 37.35 -4.91
C VAL A 43 8.63 38.85 -5.22
N ILE A 44 8.07 39.25 -6.36
CA ILE A 44 7.93 40.68 -6.70
C ILE A 44 6.62 41.18 -6.08
N ASP A 45 6.73 42.05 -5.08
CA ASP A 45 5.57 42.71 -4.48
C ASP A 45 5.05 43.82 -5.41
N ASP A 46 4.21 43.42 -6.36
CA ASP A 46 3.51 44.33 -7.27
C ASP A 46 2.02 43.98 -7.41
N GLU A 47 1.31 44.75 -8.23
CA GLU A 47 -0.14 44.63 -8.47
C GLU A 47 -0.59 43.22 -8.90
N PHE A 48 0.34 42.39 -9.42
CA PHE A 48 0.10 41.01 -9.84
C PHE A 48 0.71 39.96 -8.91
N GLY A 49 1.36 40.36 -7.81
CA GLY A 49 2.02 39.46 -6.87
C GLY A 49 1.13 38.32 -6.41
N ARG A 50 -0.08 38.64 -5.92
CA ARG A 50 -1.07 37.63 -5.49
C ARG A 50 -1.49 36.67 -6.60
N LEU A 51 -1.72 37.19 -7.82
CA LEU A 51 -2.10 36.34 -8.96
C LEU A 51 -0.97 35.38 -9.31
N ARG A 52 0.27 35.86 -9.26
CA ARG A 52 1.45 35.08 -9.60
C ARG A 52 1.71 33.99 -8.54
N ASP A 53 1.51 34.28 -7.27
CA ASP A 53 1.60 33.29 -6.18
C ASP A 53 0.55 32.18 -6.33
N GLU A 54 -0.70 32.53 -6.66
CA GLU A 54 -1.77 31.54 -6.87
C GLU A 54 -1.50 30.64 -8.09
N ILE A 55 -0.89 31.21 -9.15
CA ILE A 55 -0.48 30.42 -10.32
C ILE A 55 0.69 29.51 -9.96
N VAL A 56 1.71 30.00 -9.25
CA VAL A 56 2.84 29.17 -8.79
C VAL A 56 2.33 28.00 -7.96
N LYS A 57 1.46 28.26 -6.98
CA LYS A 57 0.83 27.22 -6.16
C LYS A 57 0.09 26.18 -7.02
N THR A 58 -0.74 26.64 -7.97
CA THR A 58 -1.48 25.76 -8.88
C THR A 58 -0.54 24.92 -9.76
N VAL A 59 0.55 25.50 -10.26
CA VAL A 59 1.57 24.80 -11.07
C VAL A 59 2.27 23.72 -10.24
N ILE A 60 2.64 24.03 -9.00
CA ILE A 60 3.24 23.06 -8.07
C ILE A 60 2.28 21.91 -7.77
N GLU A 61 1.02 22.21 -7.42
CA GLU A 61 -0.02 21.21 -7.18
C GLU A 61 -0.23 20.32 -8.42
N LYS A 62 -0.31 20.92 -9.62
CA LYS A 62 -0.44 20.16 -10.87
C LYS A 62 0.77 19.28 -11.14
N ARG A 63 1.99 19.76 -10.89
CA ARG A 63 3.23 18.96 -11.02
C ARG A 63 3.20 17.77 -10.07
N GLN A 64 2.81 17.99 -8.82
CA GLN A 64 2.70 16.92 -7.82
C GLN A 64 1.68 15.86 -8.27
N VAL A 65 0.49 16.28 -8.69
CA VAL A 65 -0.54 15.38 -9.22
C VAL A 65 -0.04 14.62 -10.46
N ALA A 66 0.66 15.28 -11.39
CA ALA A 66 1.22 14.63 -12.57
C ALA A 66 2.34 13.62 -12.24
N ALA A 67 3.20 13.96 -11.29
CA ALA A 67 4.25 13.07 -10.79
C ALA A 67 3.66 11.84 -10.08
N GLU A 68 2.67 12.04 -9.22
CA GLU A 68 1.91 10.97 -8.55
C GLU A 68 1.17 10.09 -9.57
N ALA A 69 0.52 10.68 -10.58
CA ALA A 69 -0.14 9.93 -11.64
C ALA A 69 0.85 9.08 -12.45
N THR A 70 2.03 9.62 -12.78
CA THR A 70 3.09 8.88 -13.47
C THR A 70 3.60 7.72 -12.62
N LYS A 71 3.88 7.97 -11.33
CA LYS A 71 4.30 6.93 -10.37
C LYS A 71 3.25 5.83 -10.23
N ASN A 72 1.97 6.18 -10.11
CA ASN A 72 0.87 5.23 -10.00
C ASN A 72 0.73 4.38 -11.27
N ARG A 73 0.89 5.00 -12.45
CA ARG A 73 0.87 4.29 -13.73
C ARG A 73 2.00 3.27 -13.83
N ASP A 74 3.22 3.66 -13.47
CA ASP A 74 4.38 2.76 -13.54
C ASP A 74 4.25 1.62 -12.51
N THR A 75 3.74 1.93 -11.31
CA THR A 75 3.43 0.93 -10.29
C THR A 75 2.37 -0.07 -10.75
N LEU A 76 1.28 0.42 -11.37
CA LEU A 76 0.23 -0.43 -11.92
C LEU A 76 0.74 -1.34 -13.03
N LYS A 77 1.63 -0.83 -13.89
CA LYS A 77 2.28 -1.62 -14.94
C LYS A 77 3.05 -2.79 -14.34
N THR A 78 3.88 -2.54 -13.32
CA THR A 78 4.61 -3.60 -12.61
C THR A 78 3.68 -4.63 -11.99
N TYR A 79 2.58 -4.20 -11.36
CA TYR A 79 1.60 -5.12 -10.78
C TYR A 79 0.93 -6.01 -11.83
N VAL A 80 0.57 -5.46 -12.99
CA VAL A 80 -0.01 -6.26 -14.08
C VAL A 80 0.98 -7.30 -14.59
N GLU A 81 2.27 -6.93 -14.74
CA GLU A 81 3.33 -7.86 -15.13
C GLU A 81 3.50 -8.98 -14.09
N ASP A 82 3.54 -8.64 -12.80
CA ASP A 82 3.66 -9.62 -11.71
C ASP A 82 2.45 -10.57 -11.63
N ILE A 83 1.23 -10.03 -11.76
CA ILE A 83 0.00 -10.84 -11.80
C ILE A 83 0.04 -11.82 -12.97
N ALA A 84 0.40 -11.35 -14.16
CA ALA A 84 0.50 -12.20 -15.34
C ALA A 84 1.51 -13.33 -15.12
N HIS A 85 2.66 -13.03 -14.50
CA HIS A 85 3.63 -14.07 -14.12
C HIS A 85 3.07 -15.08 -13.11
N GLN A 86 2.38 -14.62 -12.05
CA GLN A 86 1.79 -15.50 -11.04
C GLN A 86 0.67 -16.40 -11.59
N ILE A 87 -0.04 -15.95 -12.63
CA ILE A 87 -1.06 -16.76 -13.32
C ILE A 87 -0.39 -17.75 -14.30
N LYS A 88 0.63 -17.32 -15.04
CA LYS A 88 1.27 -18.15 -16.07
C LYS A 88 1.92 -19.40 -15.48
N THR A 89 2.56 -19.31 -14.32
CA THR A 89 3.25 -20.44 -13.68
C THR A 89 2.33 -21.65 -13.42
N PRO A 90 1.24 -21.56 -12.63
CA PRO A 90 0.34 -22.68 -12.41
C PRO A 90 -0.37 -23.13 -13.70
N LEU A 91 -0.64 -22.22 -14.65
CA LEU A 91 -1.25 -22.60 -15.93
C LEU A 91 -0.30 -23.47 -16.77
N THR A 92 0.98 -23.13 -16.84
CA THR A 92 2.00 -23.96 -17.50
C THR A 92 2.17 -25.31 -16.80
N GLY A 93 2.11 -25.35 -15.46
CA GLY A 93 2.11 -26.60 -14.70
C GLY A 93 0.94 -27.50 -15.05
N ILE A 94 -0.28 -26.94 -15.09
CA ILE A 94 -1.49 -27.67 -15.48
C ILE A 94 -1.36 -28.23 -16.90
N LEU A 95 -0.93 -27.41 -17.87
CA LEU A 95 -0.77 -27.86 -19.26
C LEU A 95 0.23 -29.01 -19.36
N LEU A 96 1.39 -28.91 -18.71
CA LEU A 96 2.39 -29.99 -18.68
C LEU A 96 1.83 -31.28 -18.09
N MET A 97 1.09 -31.20 -16.98
CA MET A 97 0.49 -32.39 -16.36
C MET A 97 -0.57 -33.03 -17.28
N LEU A 98 -1.34 -32.23 -18.02
CA LEU A 98 -2.31 -32.72 -19.00
C LEU A 98 -1.62 -33.39 -20.20
N ASP A 99 -0.52 -32.82 -20.69
CA ASP A 99 0.29 -33.41 -21.76
C ASP A 99 0.86 -34.77 -21.32
N LEU A 100 1.40 -34.86 -20.09
CA LEU A 100 1.90 -36.12 -19.51
C LEU A 100 0.79 -37.18 -19.35
N ILE A 101 -0.44 -36.79 -18.97
CA ILE A 101 -1.57 -37.72 -18.91
C ILE A 101 -1.90 -38.29 -20.30
N ASN A 102 -1.80 -37.47 -21.36
CA ASN A 102 -2.09 -37.89 -22.72
C ASN A 102 -0.99 -38.81 -23.30
N GLU A 103 0.28 -38.56 -22.95
CA GLU A 103 1.42 -39.35 -23.44
C GLU A 103 1.63 -40.65 -22.63
N GLU A 104 1.57 -40.57 -21.29
CA GLU A 104 1.84 -41.68 -20.37
C GLU A 104 0.82 -41.76 -19.22
N PRO A 105 -0.30 -42.48 -19.39
CA PRO A 105 -1.38 -42.55 -18.39
C PRO A 105 -1.07 -43.51 -17.21
N THR A 106 0.18 -43.63 -16.81
CA THR A 106 0.62 -44.52 -15.71
C THR A 106 0.49 -43.86 -14.33
N ASN A 107 0.60 -42.53 -14.24
CA ASN A 107 0.60 -41.77 -12.98
C ASN A 107 -0.53 -40.72 -12.87
N VAL A 108 -1.68 -40.99 -13.49
CA VAL A 108 -2.81 -40.03 -13.61
C VAL A 108 -3.24 -39.44 -12.26
N ASP A 109 -3.29 -40.25 -11.20
CA ASP A 109 -3.66 -39.78 -9.86
C ASP A 109 -2.68 -38.75 -9.28
N GLU A 110 -1.38 -38.90 -9.56
CA GLU A 110 -0.37 -37.94 -9.12
C GLU A 110 -0.45 -36.64 -9.92
N TYR A 111 -0.59 -36.74 -11.24
CA TYR A 111 -0.77 -35.58 -12.12
C TYR A 111 -2.05 -34.81 -11.77
N ALA A 112 -3.15 -35.51 -11.46
CA ALA A 112 -4.39 -34.90 -10.99
C ALA A 112 -4.21 -34.16 -9.66
N ARG A 113 -3.36 -34.65 -8.75
CA ARG A 113 -3.01 -33.93 -7.51
C ARG A 113 -2.24 -32.65 -7.80
N TYR A 114 -1.26 -32.66 -8.72
CA TYR A 114 -0.55 -31.45 -9.12
C TYR A 114 -1.49 -30.41 -9.76
N ILE A 115 -2.34 -30.84 -10.69
CA ILE A 115 -3.36 -29.97 -11.32
C ILE A 115 -4.26 -29.35 -10.25
N ARG A 116 -4.77 -30.15 -9.30
CA ARG A 116 -5.61 -29.64 -8.21
C ARG A 116 -4.89 -28.59 -7.36
N ASN A 117 -3.60 -28.80 -7.08
CA ASN A 117 -2.81 -27.84 -6.33
C ASN A 117 -2.62 -26.52 -7.10
N ASP A 118 -2.34 -26.58 -8.40
CA ASP A 118 -2.20 -25.39 -9.24
C ASP A 118 -3.52 -24.63 -9.43
N VAL A 119 -4.65 -25.33 -9.57
CA VAL A 119 -6.00 -24.74 -9.58
C VAL A 119 -6.32 -24.06 -8.24
N ASN A 120 -6.03 -24.72 -7.12
CA ASN A 120 -6.20 -24.11 -5.79
C ASN A 120 -5.33 -22.86 -5.62
N ARG A 121 -4.10 -22.86 -6.15
CA ARG A 121 -3.23 -21.69 -6.15
C ARG A 121 -3.83 -20.55 -6.98
N LEU A 122 -4.38 -20.82 -8.16
CA LEU A 122 -5.09 -19.82 -8.96
C LEU A 122 -6.30 -19.24 -8.22
N TYR A 123 -7.10 -20.10 -7.57
CA TYR A 123 -8.25 -19.67 -6.78
C TYR A 123 -7.85 -18.71 -5.64
N GLN A 124 -6.80 -19.06 -4.89
CA GLN A 124 -6.27 -18.18 -3.84
C GLN A 124 -5.77 -16.84 -4.40
N LEU A 125 -5.10 -16.86 -5.56
CA LEU A 125 -4.65 -15.63 -6.21
C LEU A 125 -5.85 -14.74 -6.57
N THR A 126 -6.91 -15.32 -7.14
CA THR A 126 -8.11 -14.55 -7.52
C THR A 126 -8.82 -13.94 -6.31
N ASP A 127 -8.93 -14.67 -5.20
CA ASP A 127 -9.54 -14.15 -3.97
C ASP A 127 -8.77 -12.93 -3.44
N ILE A 128 -7.44 -13.04 -3.39
CA ILE A 128 -6.57 -11.95 -2.96
C ILE A 128 -6.69 -10.75 -3.90
N LEU A 129 -6.71 -10.96 -5.22
CA LEU A 129 -6.86 -9.86 -6.18
C LEU A 129 -8.20 -9.14 -6.04
N LEU A 130 -9.29 -9.86 -5.78
CA LEU A 130 -10.61 -9.27 -5.55
C LEU A 130 -10.64 -8.48 -4.24
N LYS A 131 -10.03 -8.99 -3.16
CA LYS A 131 -9.88 -8.26 -1.90
C LYS A 131 -9.08 -6.99 -2.10
N MET A 132 -7.95 -7.05 -2.81
CA MET A 132 -7.14 -5.86 -3.12
C MET A 132 -7.91 -4.83 -3.95
N ALA A 133 -8.62 -5.27 -5.01
CA ALA A 133 -9.40 -4.36 -5.83
C ALA A 133 -10.53 -3.68 -5.03
N SER A 134 -11.19 -4.44 -4.15
CA SER A 134 -12.20 -3.92 -3.24
C SER A 134 -11.62 -2.89 -2.29
N LEU A 135 -10.47 -3.19 -1.69
CA LEU A 135 -9.74 -2.30 -0.81
C LEU A 135 -9.33 -1.02 -1.54
N ASP A 136 -8.66 -1.11 -2.70
CA ASP A 136 -8.13 0.02 -3.46
C ASP A 136 -9.22 0.96 -3.98
N SER A 137 -10.31 0.41 -4.50
CA SER A 137 -11.39 1.20 -5.10
C SER A 137 -12.05 2.14 -4.09
N GLY A 138 -12.06 1.77 -2.79
CA GLY A 138 -12.83 2.48 -1.76
C GLY A 138 -14.35 2.47 -2.01
N LEU A 139 -14.82 1.75 -3.03
CA LEU A 139 -16.24 1.70 -3.43
C LEU A 139 -17.06 0.80 -2.52
N VAL A 140 -16.40 -0.16 -1.85
CA VAL A 140 -17.03 -0.98 -0.82
C VAL A 140 -16.86 -0.25 0.51
N PRO A 141 -17.92 0.32 1.10
CA PRO A 141 -17.82 0.99 2.39
C PRO A 141 -17.43 -0.02 3.46
N MET A 142 -16.46 0.33 4.28
CA MET A 142 -16.10 -0.45 5.47
C MET A 142 -17.26 -0.43 6.46
N ARG A 143 -17.67 -1.61 6.91
CA ARG A 143 -18.78 -1.79 7.84
C ARG A 143 -18.23 -1.84 9.26
N ASN A 144 -18.13 -0.67 9.88
CA ASN A 144 -17.65 -0.60 11.26
C ASN A 144 -18.66 -1.18 12.25
N GLU A 145 -18.20 -2.11 13.06
CA GLU A 145 -18.96 -2.71 14.16
C GLU A 145 -18.09 -2.87 15.41
N VAL A 146 -18.73 -3.08 16.55
CA VAL A 146 -18.02 -3.31 17.82
C VAL A 146 -17.80 -4.80 17.98
N PHE A 147 -16.55 -5.23 18.13
CA PHE A 147 -16.19 -6.64 18.31
C PHE A 147 -15.06 -6.80 19.34
N SER A 148 -14.95 -7.99 19.94
CA SER A 148 -13.86 -8.37 20.84
C SER A 148 -12.62 -8.76 20.06
N VAL A 149 -11.47 -8.18 20.40
CA VAL A 149 -10.20 -8.55 19.76
C VAL A 149 -9.76 -9.95 20.15
N LYS A 150 -10.04 -10.39 21.38
CA LYS A 150 -9.70 -11.74 21.81
C LYS A 150 -10.52 -12.81 21.08
N GLU A 151 -11.81 -12.58 20.83
CA GLU A 151 -12.64 -13.48 20.02
C GLU A 151 -12.12 -13.58 18.58
N LEU A 152 -11.80 -12.43 17.97
CA LEU A 152 -11.15 -12.37 16.64
C LEU A 152 -9.86 -13.19 16.59
N LEU A 153 -8.99 -13.03 17.60
CA LEU A 153 -7.71 -13.76 17.66
C LEU A 153 -7.90 -15.27 17.84
N ILE A 154 -8.94 -15.70 18.57
CA ILE A 154 -9.28 -17.12 18.72
C ILE A 154 -9.72 -17.69 17.37
N GLU A 155 -10.58 -16.98 16.63
CA GLU A 155 -11.02 -17.39 15.29
C GLU A 155 -9.83 -17.53 14.32
N ILE A 156 -8.95 -16.52 14.30
CA ILE A 156 -7.73 -16.55 13.48
C ILE A 156 -6.85 -17.76 13.87
N LYS A 157 -6.65 -17.99 15.17
CA LYS A 157 -5.88 -19.13 15.66
C LYS A 157 -6.47 -20.45 15.17
N THR A 158 -7.78 -20.66 15.33
CA THR A 158 -8.46 -21.87 14.87
C THR A 158 -8.35 -22.07 13.36
N SER A 159 -8.45 -20.99 12.58
CA SER A 159 -8.25 -21.05 11.13
C SER A 159 -6.82 -21.50 10.77
N LEU A 160 -5.81 -20.97 11.47
CA LEU A 160 -4.39 -21.24 11.23
C LEU A 160 -3.92 -22.60 11.76
N GLU A 161 -4.60 -23.19 12.75
CA GLU A 161 -4.31 -24.54 13.25
C GLU A 161 -4.31 -25.56 12.10
N SER A 162 -5.21 -25.40 11.11
CA SER A 162 -5.25 -26.28 9.94
C SER A 162 -4.03 -26.15 9.00
N PHE A 163 -3.41 -24.97 8.95
CA PHE A 163 -2.28 -24.67 8.07
C PHE A 163 -0.94 -25.11 8.67
N PHE A 164 -0.80 -25.04 9.99
CA PHE A 164 0.43 -25.31 10.75
C PHE A 164 0.31 -26.52 11.68
N ALA A 165 -0.74 -27.36 11.54
CA ALA A 165 -0.96 -28.55 12.36
C ALA A 165 0.26 -29.48 12.44
N LYS A 166 1.05 -29.54 11.36
CA LYS A 166 2.25 -30.39 11.29
C LYS A 166 3.45 -29.80 12.02
N ASP A 167 3.49 -28.48 12.18
CA ASP A 167 4.64 -27.74 12.71
C ASP A 167 4.54 -27.56 14.24
N ASN A 168 3.36 -27.82 14.82
CA ASN A 168 3.08 -27.74 16.27
C ASN A 168 3.57 -26.44 16.93
N LEU A 169 3.47 -25.33 16.19
CA LEU A 169 3.97 -24.02 16.61
C LEU A 169 3.03 -23.38 17.64
N PRO A 170 3.52 -23.00 18.83
CA PRO A 170 2.68 -22.36 19.84
C PRO A 170 2.27 -20.94 19.41
N VAL A 171 0.99 -20.61 19.60
CA VAL A 171 0.45 -19.24 19.50
C VAL A 171 -0.05 -18.84 20.87
N VAL A 172 0.69 -17.97 21.56
CA VAL A 172 0.38 -17.54 22.93
C VAL A 172 -0.22 -16.13 22.90
N ILE A 173 -1.44 -15.97 23.44
CA ILE A 173 -2.11 -14.66 23.53
C ILE A 173 -2.00 -14.15 24.98
N LYS A 174 -1.51 -12.91 25.15
CA LYS A 174 -1.32 -12.23 26.43
C LYS A 174 -2.01 -10.87 26.44
N GLY A 175 -2.33 -10.38 27.64
CA GLY A 175 -2.99 -9.10 27.87
C GLY A 175 -4.49 -9.22 28.06
N ASP A 176 -5.08 -8.12 28.55
CA ASP A 176 -6.52 -8.00 28.74
C ASP A 176 -7.22 -7.74 27.40
N ASP A 177 -8.42 -8.29 27.25
CA ASP A 177 -9.23 -8.07 26.06
C ASP A 177 -9.70 -6.61 25.97
N PHE A 178 -9.95 -6.16 24.74
CA PHE A 178 -10.56 -4.87 24.47
C PHE A 178 -11.43 -4.96 23.21
N THR A 179 -12.36 -4.01 23.10
CA THR A 179 -13.23 -3.90 21.92
C THR A 179 -12.72 -2.84 20.96
N LEU A 180 -12.86 -3.10 19.66
CA LEU A 180 -12.63 -2.13 18.59
C LEU A 180 -13.95 -1.75 17.92
N PHE A 181 -14.07 -0.51 17.45
CA PHE A 181 -15.14 -0.08 16.53
C PHE A 181 -14.56 0.12 15.14
N ARG A 182 -14.50 -0.96 14.36
CA ARG A 182 -13.84 -1.04 13.03
C ARG A 182 -14.55 -2.12 12.19
N ASP A 183 -14.18 -2.25 10.92
CA ASP A 183 -14.66 -3.37 10.12
C ASP A 183 -13.94 -4.66 10.53
N GLU A 184 -14.69 -5.55 11.19
CA GLU A 184 -14.16 -6.79 11.76
C GLU A 184 -13.50 -7.67 10.71
N GLN A 185 -14.09 -7.77 9.50
CA GLN A 185 -13.57 -8.63 8.43
C GLN A 185 -12.23 -8.13 7.89
N TRP A 186 -12.09 -6.81 7.74
CA TRP A 186 -10.81 -6.24 7.32
C TRP A 186 -9.76 -6.35 8.42
N VAL A 187 -10.11 -6.08 9.68
CA VAL A 187 -9.17 -6.26 10.80
C VAL A 187 -8.75 -7.74 10.93
N TYR A 188 -9.69 -8.67 10.76
CA TYR A 188 -9.40 -10.11 10.68
C TYR A 188 -8.32 -10.38 9.63
N GLU A 189 -8.53 -9.90 8.40
CA GLU A 189 -7.61 -10.15 7.28
C GLU A 189 -6.22 -9.54 7.53
N ALA A 190 -6.14 -8.32 8.09
CA ALA A 190 -4.87 -7.70 8.43
C ALA A 190 -4.12 -8.50 9.49
N VAL A 191 -4.77 -8.83 10.61
CA VAL A 191 -4.18 -9.57 11.73
C VAL A 191 -3.81 -10.99 11.29
N PHE A 192 -4.68 -11.67 10.53
CA PHE A 192 -4.43 -12.99 9.95
C PHE A 192 -3.15 -13.01 9.12
N ASN A 193 -2.95 -12.03 8.24
CA ASN A 193 -1.75 -11.95 7.41
C ASN A 193 -0.48 -11.73 8.24
N ILE A 194 -0.53 -10.92 9.29
CA ILE A 194 0.62 -10.70 10.18
C ILE A 194 0.96 -11.97 10.98
N ILE A 195 -0.04 -12.61 11.58
CA ILE A 195 0.12 -13.85 12.36
C ILE A 195 0.66 -14.98 11.47
N LYS A 196 0.08 -15.15 10.28
CA LYS A 196 0.53 -16.15 9.30
C LYS A 196 1.99 -15.91 8.89
N ASN A 197 2.37 -14.66 8.60
CA ASN A 197 3.76 -14.33 8.27
C ASN A 197 4.72 -14.62 9.45
N GLY A 198 4.30 -14.32 10.68
CA GLY A 198 5.09 -14.61 11.88
C GLY A 198 5.31 -16.12 12.08
N LEU A 199 4.28 -16.93 11.86
CA LEU A 199 4.38 -18.40 11.89
C LEU A 199 5.26 -18.96 10.77
N GLU A 200 5.15 -18.44 9.54
CA GLU A 200 6.01 -18.85 8.42
C GLU A 200 7.49 -18.48 8.63
N ALA A 201 7.76 -17.40 9.39
CA ALA A 201 9.11 -16.94 9.68
C ALA A 201 9.72 -17.59 10.94
N SER A 202 8.89 -18.09 11.86
CA SER A 202 9.34 -18.67 13.12
C SER A 202 9.27 -20.20 13.09
N GLU A 203 10.29 -20.79 12.45
CA GLU A 203 10.35 -22.22 12.10
C GLU A 203 10.07 -23.21 13.25
N GLU A 204 10.38 -22.86 14.51
CA GLU A 204 10.19 -23.78 15.66
C GLU A 204 9.66 -23.11 16.94
N LYS A 205 9.74 -21.78 17.07
CA LYS A 205 9.44 -21.08 18.33
C LYS A 205 7.99 -20.60 18.43
N GLY A 206 7.26 -20.64 17.34
CA GLY A 206 5.92 -20.07 17.24
C GLY A 206 5.93 -18.56 17.42
N ILE A 207 4.82 -18.01 17.89
CA ILE A 207 4.63 -16.56 18.03
C ILE A 207 3.93 -16.21 19.33
N GLU A 208 4.15 -14.98 19.76
CA GLU A 208 3.47 -14.39 20.91
C GLU A 208 2.64 -13.19 20.45
N ILE A 209 1.39 -13.14 20.88
CA ILE A 209 0.47 -12.05 20.60
C ILE A 209 0.22 -11.31 21.91
N GLU A 210 0.47 -10.01 21.95
CA GLU A 210 0.29 -9.18 23.14
C GLU A 210 -0.73 -8.06 22.84
N LEU A 211 -1.78 -8.00 23.66
CA LEU A 211 -2.80 -6.96 23.60
C LEU A 211 -2.42 -5.81 24.53
N LYS A 212 -2.40 -4.58 24.00
CA LYS A 212 -2.10 -3.37 24.77
C LYS A 212 -3.20 -2.34 24.60
N THR A 213 -3.54 -1.68 25.70
CA THR A 213 -4.40 -0.50 25.69
C THR A 213 -3.66 0.66 26.34
N SER A 214 -3.67 1.80 25.68
CA SER A 214 -3.16 3.07 26.20
C SER A 214 -4.25 4.14 26.21
N ASN A 215 -3.91 5.35 26.65
CA ASN A 215 -4.82 6.49 26.57
C ASN A 215 -5.12 6.91 25.13
N ILE A 216 -4.19 6.67 24.19
CA ILE A 216 -4.22 7.21 22.81
C ILE A 216 -4.66 6.16 21.80
N HIS A 217 -4.29 4.90 22.01
CA HIS A 217 -4.56 3.81 21.06
C HIS A 217 -4.69 2.46 21.77
N GLN A 218 -5.29 1.51 21.09
CA GLN A 218 -5.25 0.08 21.39
C GLN A 218 -4.38 -0.62 20.35
N SER A 219 -3.64 -1.66 20.72
CA SER A 219 -2.78 -2.37 19.77
C SER A 219 -2.70 -3.87 19.98
N ILE A 220 -2.46 -4.55 18.85
CA ILE A 220 -2.17 -5.97 18.75
C ILE A 220 -0.71 -6.09 18.33
N LEU A 221 0.14 -6.64 19.19
CA LEU A 221 1.54 -6.91 18.87
C LEU A 221 1.67 -8.38 18.51
N VAL A 222 2.24 -8.68 17.34
CA VAL A 222 2.54 -10.04 16.91
C VAL A 222 4.06 -10.18 16.87
N ARG A 223 4.60 -10.93 17.83
CA ARG A 223 6.03 -11.16 18.01
C ARG A 223 6.44 -12.50 17.43
N ASP A 224 7.47 -12.46 16.60
CA ASP A 224 8.16 -13.62 16.06
C ASP A 224 9.62 -13.68 16.55
N TYR A 225 10.23 -14.84 16.40
CA TYR A 225 11.61 -15.10 16.80
C TYR A 225 12.54 -15.36 15.61
N SER A 226 12.23 -14.76 14.46
CA SER A 226 13.05 -14.82 13.25
C SER A 226 14.30 -13.92 13.33
N GLU A 227 15.17 -13.97 12.32
CA GLU A 227 16.31 -13.05 12.21
C GLU A 227 15.91 -11.58 12.02
N GLY A 228 14.65 -11.34 11.65
CA GLY A 228 14.08 -10.02 11.42
C GLY A 228 14.39 -9.43 10.05
N ILE A 229 13.80 -8.27 9.82
CA ILE A 229 13.85 -7.53 8.56
C ILE A 229 14.65 -6.23 8.77
N SER A 230 15.59 -5.92 7.89
CA SER A 230 16.28 -4.62 7.90
C SER A 230 15.39 -3.51 7.35
N ASP A 231 15.60 -2.26 7.79
CA ASP A 231 14.76 -1.12 7.35
C ASP A 231 14.67 -0.97 5.83
N LYS A 232 15.80 -1.18 5.14
CA LYS A 232 15.86 -1.16 3.66
C LYS A 232 15.02 -2.27 3.04
N MET A 233 14.97 -3.44 3.67
CA MET A 233 14.17 -4.57 3.20
C MET A 233 12.70 -4.41 3.56
N LEU A 234 12.38 -3.82 4.72
CA LEU A 234 11.01 -3.59 5.15
C LEU A 234 10.22 -2.77 4.12
N GLN A 235 10.84 -1.73 3.56
CA GLN A 235 10.23 -0.94 2.48
C GLN A 235 9.89 -1.79 1.25
N LYS A 236 10.71 -2.80 0.92
CA LYS A 236 10.41 -3.73 -0.17
C LYS A 236 9.30 -4.71 0.18
N TYR A 237 9.21 -5.17 1.43
CA TYR A 237 8.13 -6.06 1.88
C TYR A 237 6.75 -5.37 1.90
N TYR A 238 6.70 -4.04 1.92
CA TYR A 238 5.47 -3.29 1.68
C TYR A 238 5.10 -3.13 0.20
N THR A 239 5.95 -3.57 -0.74
CA THR A 239 5.63 -3.64 -2.16
C THR A 239 4.86 -4.91 -2.48
N ARG A 240 3.76 -4.79 -3.23
CA ARG A 240 2.97 -5.94 -3.67
C ARG A 240 3.79 -6.89 -4.54
N PHE A 241 3.49 -8.17 -4.45
CA PHE A 241 4.16 -9.27 -5.17
C PHE A 241 5.64 -9.48 -4.83
N TYR A 242 6.21 -8.66 -3.95
CA TYR A 242 7.59 -8.82 -3.54
C TYR A 242 7.77 -10.03 -2.64
N LYS A 243 8.76 -10.85 -2.97
CA LYS A 243 9.23 -11.98 -2.16
C LYS A 243 10.74 -11.98 -2.14
N SER A 244 11.34 -12.09 -0.95
CA SER A 244 12.78 -12.25 -0.79
C SER A 244 13.28 -13.59 -1.32
N ASN A 245 12.48 -14.64 -1.14
CA ASN A 245 12.71 -15.96 -1.71
C ASN A 245 11.51 -16.37 -2.57
N PRO A 246 11.66 -16.53 -3.90
CA PRO A 246 10.58 -16.95 -4.78
C PRO A 246 9.93 -18.29 -4.40
N LYS A 247 10.67 -19.16 -3.70
CA LYS A 247 10.23 -20.50 -3.29
C LYS A 247 9.33 -20.52 -2.05
N THR A 248 9.23 -19.42 -1.29
CA THR A 248 8.32 -19.37 -0.14
C THR A 248 6.86 -19.53 -0.59
N LYS A 249 5.97 -19.95 0.30
CA LYS A 249 4.55 -20.03 -0.04
C LYS A 249 3.93 -18.62 -0.15
N GLY A 250 2.83 -18.51 -0.88
CA GLY A 250 2.10 -17.25 -1.06
C GLY A 250 2.65 -16.33 -2.16
N PHE A 251 1.95 -15.19 -2.32
CA PHE A 251 2.11 -14.29 -3.48
C PHE A 251 2.84 -12.98 -3.16
N GLY A 252 3.30 -12.74 -1.93
CA GLY A 252 3.91 -11.46 -1.55
C GLY A 252 2.91 -10.30 -1.40
N ILE A 253 1.66 -10.61 -1.03
CA ILE A 253 0.57 -9.63 -0.94
C ILE A 253 0.12 -9.39 0.52
N GLY A 254 0.34 -10.34 1.42
CA GLY A 254 -0.20 -10.29 2.78
C GLY A 254 0.22 -9.05 3.57
N LEU A 255 1.52 -8.75 3.63
CA LEU A 255 2.01 -7.57 4.37
C LEU A 255 1.59 -6.22 3.74
N PRO A 256 1.71 -6.02 2.41
CA PRO A 256 1.16 -4.83 1.76
C PRO A 256 -0.35 -4.64 2.00
N MET A 257 -1.11 -5.73 1.98
CA MET A 257 -2.55 -5.69 2.22
C MET A 257 -2.87 -5.34 3.68
N ALA A 258 -2.20 -5.96 4.65
CA ALA A 258 -2.34 -5.62 6.07
C ALA A 258 -2.03 -4.14 6.33
N LYS A 259 -0.98 -3.60 5.72
CA LYS A 259 -0.65 -2.17 5.81
C LYS A 259 -1.78 -1.29 5.27
N SER A 260 -2.26 -1.58 4.06
CA SER A 260 -3.32 -0.79 3.43
C SER A 260 -4.64 -0.85 4.20
N ILE A 261 -4.96 -2.01 4.79
CA ILE A 261 -6.12 -2.16 5.68
C ILE A 261 -5.96 -1.25 6.90
N MET A 262 -4.83 -1.31 7.59
CA MET A 262 -4.58 -0.49 8.78
C MET A 262 -4.71 1.00 8.47
N GLU A 263 -4.10 1.46 7.38
CA GLU A 263 -4.20 2.86 6.93
C GLU A 263 -5.66 3.30 6.68
N LYS A 264 -6.46 2.45 6.03
CA LYS A 264 -7.89 2.73 5.77
C LYS A 264 -8.77 2.67 7.03
N GLN A 265 -8.32 1.95 8.07
CA GLN A 265 -9.00 1.84 9.36
C GLN A 265 -8.51 2.89 10.38
N ASN A 266 -7.87 3.97 9.93
CA ASN A 266 -7.27 4.99 10.79
C ASN A 266 -6.34 4.36 11.85
N GLY A 267 -5.44 3.50 11.40
CA GLY A 267 -4.46 2.82 12.23
C GLY A 267 -3.11 2.72 11.53
N ASP A 268 -2.11 2.25 12.28
CA ASP A 268 -0.75 2.08 11.78
C ASP A 268 -0.28 0.64 11.91
N LEU A 269 0.47 0.18 10.91
CA LEU A 269 1.25 -1.05 10.99
C LEU A 269 2.73 -0.70 11.16
N LEU A 270 3.26 -0.96 12.34
CA LEU A 270 4.65 -0.68 12.69
C LEU A 270 5.43 -1.97 12.83
N TYR A 271 6.74 -1.90 12.56
CA TYR A 271 7.66 -3.02 12.72
C TYR A 271 8.80 -2.60 13.63
N PHE A 272 9.13 -3.47 14.58
CA PHE A 272 10.19 -3.25 15.54
C PHE A 272 11.10 -4.48 15.61
N ARG A 273 12.40 -4.22 15.66
CA ARG A 273 13.43 -5.24 15.82
C ARG A 273 14.06 -5.13 17.20
N GLU A 274 14.08 -6.25 17.91
CA GLU A 274 14.76 -6.38 19.20
C GLU A 274 15.94 -7.34 19.08
N LYS A 275 16.70 -7.49 20.18
CA LYS A 275 17.92 -8.32 20.20
C LYS A 275 17.67 -9.79 19.85
N ASN A 276 16.53 -10.33 20.29
CA ASN A 276 16.19 -11.76 20.18
C ASN A 276 14.79 -12.02 19.60
N SER A 277 14.07 -10.97 19.21
CA SER A 277 12.71 -11.06 18.69
C SER A 277 12.42 -9.89 17.75
N ASN A 278 11.37 -10.02 16.97
CA ASN A 278 10.82 -8.93 16.17
C ASN A 278 9.32 -8.90 16.38
N TYR A 279 8.70 -7.76 16.19
CA TYR A 279 7.24 -7.71 16.22
C TYR A 279 6.68 -6.69 15.26
N PHE A 280 5.52 -7.04 14.72
CA PHE A 280 4.60 -6.09 14.11
C PHE A 280 3.63 -5.60 15.17
N GLU A 281 3.37 -4.29 15.20
CA GLU A 281 2.36 -3.67 16.05
C GLU A 281 1.28 -3.05 15.17
N LEU A 282 0.06 -3.57 15.29
CA LEU A 282 -1.14 -3.00 14.68
C LEU A 282 -1.78 -2.03 15.67
N ARG A 283 -1.67 -0.73 15.43
CA ARG A 283 -2.22 0.33 16.29
C ARG A 283 -3.55 0.84 15.76
N PHE A 284 -4.55 0.89 16.63
CA PHE A 284 -5.87 1.45 16.37
C PHE A 284 -6.06 2.67 17.26
N TYR A 285 -6.17 3.85 16.64
CA TYR A 285 -6.36 5.11 17.37
C TYR A 285 -7.82 5.27 17.83
N LYS A 286 -7.99 5.83 19.02
CA LYS A 286 -9.33 6.09 19.60
C LYS A 286 -10.09 7.16 18.85
#